data_AF-A0A8X6Q1V1-F1
#
_entry.id   AF-A0A8X6Q1V1-F1
#
_cell.length_a   1.000
_cell.length_b   1.000
_cell.length_c   1.000
_cell.angle_alpha   90.00
_cell.angle_beta   90.00
_cell.angle_gamma   90.00
#
_symmetry.space_group_name_H-M   'P 1'
#
loop_
_entity.id
_entity.type
_entity.pdbx_description
1 polymer ?
#
loop_
_entity_poly.entity_id
_entity_poly.type
_entity_poly.pdbx_seq_one_letter_code
_entity_poly.pdbx_strand_id
1 'polypeptide(L)'
;MEIAFYFIAFTVLSLFVVYYSFTCRVTRNFLECLVNELSNEFSLEKVERLLEVYGNIAECVNAMDDEFSLPIFLIIFLCMTGIFWRGYRFAFYITANNEYLLAIIVSTLMYSFLLIMVIISASVTNELASKAKYFMSNLPYRIPQQSQRIKYILRKNCTQDYSLTLWKIYVIDRSMLFTSFGTLLTYGMLIGALGNSFDQKNVGMKKVLQVG
;
A
#
# COMPACT_ATOMS: atom_id res chain seq x y z
N MET A 1 -30.11 11.02 4.75
CA MET A 1 -29.65 9.66 4.39
C MET A 1 -28.22 9.65 3.87
N GLU A 2 -27.83 10.57 2.99
CA GLU A 2 -26.48 10.60 2.38
C GLU A 2 -25.34 10.72 3.41
N ILE A 3 -25.47 11.58 4.42
CA ILE A 3 -24.42 11.75 5.47
C ILE A 3 -24.20 10.44 6.25
N ALA A 4 -25.27 9.72 6.58
CA ALA A 4 -25.18 8.45 7.28
C ALA A 4 -24.50 7.38 6.41
N PHE A 5 -24.80 7.35 5.11
CA PHE A 5 -24.13 6.44 4.18
C PHE A 5 -22.62 6.71 4.08
N TYR A 6 -22.21 7.98 3.95
CA TYR A 6 -20.79 8.35 3.94
C TYR A 6 -20.09 7.97 5.24
N PHE A 7 -20.72 8.19 6.38
CA PHE A 7 -20.17 7.83 7.68
C PHE A 7 -19.97 6.31 7.79
N ILE A 8 -20.99 5.52 7.45
CA ILE A 8 -20.92 4.05 7.48
C ILE A 8 -19.83 3.54 6.53
N ALA A 9 -19.80 4.01 5.29
CA ALA A 9 -18.80 3.61 4.31
C ALA A 9 -17.37 3.91 4.79
N PHE A 10 -17.17 5.09 5.39
CA PHE A 10 -15.87 5.49 5.93
C PHE A 10 -15.46 4.64 7.13
N THR A 11 -16.39 4.33 8.04
CA THR A 11 -16.12 3.43 9.19
C THR A 11 -15.74 2.04 8.73
N VAL A 12 -16.47 1.46 7.76
CA VAL A 12 -16.17 0.14 7.20
C VAL A 12 -14.79 0.13 6.54
N LEU A 13 -14.47 1.16 5.76
CA LEU A 13 -13.18 1.29 5.10
C LEU A 13 -12.03 1.41 6.11
N SER A 14 -12.22 2.21 7.16
CA SER A 14 -11.24 2.36 8.23
C SER A 14 -11.02 1.05 9.00
N LEU A 15 -12.10 0.33 9.32
CA LEU A 15 -12.03 -0.98 9.98
C LEU A 15 -11.27 -2.00 9.13
N PHE A 16 -11.55 -2.03 7.82
CA PHE A 16 -10.83 -2.90 6.90
C PHE A 16 -9.33 -2.57 6.87
N VAL A 17 -8.97 -1.30 6.77
CA VAL A 17 -7.55 -0.88 6.76
C VAL A 17 -6.85 -1.29 8.05
N VAL A 18 -7.48 -1.09 9.21
CA VAL A 18 -6.93 -1.51 10.50
C VAL A 18 -6.76 -3.02 10.57
N TYR A 19 -7.76 -3.79 10.13
CA TYR A 19 -7.67 -5.25 10.06
C TYR A 19 -6.53 -5.71 9.15
N TYR A 20 -6.44 -5.16 7.94
CA TYR A 20 -5.38 -5.47 6.99
C TYR A 20 -3.99 -5.16 7.56
N SER A 21 -3.81 -3.98 8.15
CA SER A 21 -2.57 -3.59 8.83
C SER A 21 -2.22 -4.51 9.99
N PHE A 22 -3.22 -4.97 10.75
CA PHE A 22 -3.02 -5.94 11.82
C PHE A 22 -2.53 -7.28 11.27
N THR A 23 -3.17 -7.80 10.22
CA THR A 23 -2.74 -9.05 9.55
C THR A 23 -1.33 -8.93 9.01
N CYS A 24 -1.00 -7.84 8.31
CA CYS A 24 0.37 -7.54 7.87
C CYS A 24 1.37 -7.59 9.04
N ARG A 25 1.02 -6.96 10.17
CA ARG A 25 1.89 -6.91 11.35
C ARG A 25 2.09 -8.28 11.98
N VAL A 26 1.04 -9.10 12.05
CA VAL A 26 1.12 -10.48 12.56
C VAL A 26 2.03 -11.31 11.66
N THR A 27 1.81 -11.30 10.35
CA THR A 27 2.65 -12.01 9.37
C THR A 27 4.11 -11.57 9.44
N ARG A 28 4.34 -10.25 9.56
CA ARG A 28 5.68 -9.70 9.74
C ARG A 28 6.34 -10.23 11.01
N ASN A 29 5.66 -10.22 12.15
CA ASN A 29 6.22 -10.73 13.41
C ASN A 29 6.61 -12.21 13.30
N PHE A 30 5.79 -13.03 12.61
CA PHE A 30 6.13 -14.43 12.34
C PHE A 30 7.38 -14.57 11.46
N LEU A 31 7.48 -13.79 10.38
CA LEU A 31 8.69 -13.76 9.53
C LEU A 31 9.93 -13.31 10.31
N GLU A 32 9.79 -12.31 11.18
CA GLU A 32 10.91 -11.76 11.96
C GLU A 32 11.41 -12.78 12.99
N CYS A 33 10.47 -13.47 13.66
CA CYS A 33 10.78 -14.58 14.56
C CYS A 33 11.48 -15.71 13.81
N LEU A 34 10.98 -16.08 12.63
CA LEU A 34 11.59 -17.13 11.80
C LEU A 34 13.02 -16.78 11.39
N VAL A 35 13.25 -15.55 10.92
CA VAL A 35 14.59 -15.08 10.50
C VAL A 35 15.55 -15.05 11.69
N ASN A 36 15.11 -14.58 12.86
CA ASN A 36 15.93 -14.56 14.06
C ASN A 36 16.31 -15.98 14.52
N GLU A 37 15.35 -16.90 14.53
CA GLU A 37 15.60 -18.28 14.94
C GLU A 37 16.55 -18.99 13.97
N LEU A 38 16.42 -18.74 12.67
CA LEU A 38 17.34 -19.24 11.64
C LEU A 38 18.77 -18.72 11.80
N SER A 39 18.96 -17.56 12.44
CA SER A 39 20.27 -16.93 12.60
C SER A 39 21.05 -17.42 13.82
N ASN A 40 20.36 -17.94 14.84
CA ASN A 40 20.95 -18.24 16.14
C ASN A 40 21.44 -19.69 16.30
N GLU A 41 20.71 -20.71 15.81
CA GLU A 41 21.10 -22.12 15.99
C GLU A 41 20.76 -23.02 14.79
N PHE A 42 21.76 -23.78 14.32
CA PHE A 42 21.61 -24.78 13.27
C PHE A 42 21.54 -26.19 13.87
N SER A 43 20.33 -26.62 14.25
CA SER A 43 20.05 -28.06 14.40
C SER A 43 19.19 -28.54 13.23
N LEU A 44 19.53 -29.71 12.68
CA LEU A 44 18.93 -30.20 11.43
C LEU A 44 17.41 -30.42 11.57
N GLU A 45 16.97 -30.90 12.74
CA GLU A 45 15.54 -31.06 13.07
C GLU A 45 14.82 -29.71 13.24
N LYS A 46 15.47 -28.71 13.85
CA LYS A 46 14.90 -27.35 13.95
C LYS A 46 14.77 -26.71 12.57
N VAL A 47 15.74 -26.91 11.68
CA VAL A 47 15.69 -26.37 10.31
C VAL A 47 14.53 -26.97 9.51
N GLU A 48 14.28 -28.28 9.60
CA GLU A 48 13.13 -28.90 8.92
C GLU A 48 11.80 -28.31 9.41
N ARG A 49 11.63 -28.12 10.73
CA ARG A 49 10.44 -27.45 11.28
C ARG A 49 10.31 -25.99 10.82
N LEU A 50 11.41 -25.23 10.81
CA LEU A 50 11.42 -23.84 10.36
C LEU A 50 11.07 -23.71 8.87
N LEU A 51 11.50 -24.66 8.03
CA LEU A 51 11.13 -24.73 6.61
C LEU A 51 9.64 -24.99 6.40
N GLU A 52 9.02 -25.82 7.24
CA GLU A 52 7.59 -26.07 7.21
C GLU A 52 6.79 -24.83 7.65
N VAL A 53 7.20 -24.19 8.75
CA VAL A 53 6.60 -22.94 9.22
C VAL A 53 6.72 -21.84 8.15
N TYR A 54 7.87 -21.73 7.49
CA TYR A 54 8.07 -20.80 6.38
C TYR A 54 7.09 -21.06 5.22
N GLY A 55 6.88 -22.32 4.84
CA GLY A 55 5.92 -22.70 3.82
C GLY A 55 4.48 -22.28 4.19
N ASN A 56 4.08 -22.52 5.43
CA ASN A 56 2.76 -22.12 5.94
C ASN A 56 2.58 -20.59 5.95
N ILE A 57 3.64 -19.83 6.30
CA ILE A 57 3.62 -18.37 6.24
C ILE A 57 3.49 -17.89 4.79
N ALA A 58 4.23 -18.49 3.85
CA ALA A 58 4.15 -18.16 2.43
C ALA A 58 2.75 -18.43 1.85
N GLU A 59 2.14 -19.56 2.21
CA GLU A 59 0.76 -19.89 1.85
C GLU A 59 -0.25 -18.87 2.41
N CYS A 60 -0.07 -18.48 3.67
CA CYS A 60 -0.88 -17.43 4.31
C CYS A 60 -0.74 -16.07 3.59
N VAL A 61 0.49 -15.66 3.22
CA VAL A 61 0.70 -14.42 2.45
C VAL A 61 0.05 -14.50 1.07
N ASN A 62 0.11 -15.64 0.39
CA ASN A 62 -0.55 -15.83 -0.91
C ASN A 62 -2.08 -15.79 -0.78
N ALA A 63 -2.66 -16.46 0.23
CA ALA A 63 -4.09 -16.39 0.49
C ALA A 63 -4.53 -14.94 0.79
N MET A 64 -3.74 -14.24 1.59
CA MET A 64 -3.94 -12.83 1.91
C MET A 64 -3.89 -11.94 0.65
N ASP A 65 -2.96 -12.19 -0.27
CA ASP A 65 -2.89 -11.49 -1.55
C ASP A 65 -4.09 -11.81 -2.43
N ASP A 66 -4.47 -13.09 -2.57
CA ASP A 66 -5.61 -13.51 -3.39
C ASP A 66 -6.93 -12.87 -2.92
N GLU A 67 -7.16 -12.79 -1.60
CA GLU A 67 -8.39 -12.23 -1.05
C GLU A 67 -8.40 -10.70 -1.00
N PHE A 68 -7.27 -10.07 -0.62
CA PHE A 68 -7.25 -8.63 -0.33
C PHE A 68 -6.67 -7.76 -1.45
N SER A 69 -6.01 -8.33 -2.46
CA SER A 69 -5.35 -7.55 -3.53
C SER A 69 -6.30 -6.58 -4.25
N LEU A 70 -7.54 -7.01 -4.56
CA LEU A 70 -8.56 -6.17 -5.17
C LEU A 70 -9.15 -5.13 -4.17
N PRO A 71 -9.60 -5.52 -2.94
CA PRO A 71 -10.01 -4.55 -1.93
C PRO A 71 -8.97 -3.44 -1.66
N ILE A 72 -7.69 -3.81 -1.54
CA ILE A 72 -6.59 -2.87 -1.33
C ILE A 72 -6.45 -1.91 -2.51
N PHE A 73 -6.52 -2.43 -3.74
CA PHE A 73 -6.52 -1.61 -4.95
C PHE A 73 -7.63 -0.56 -4.92
N LEU A 74 -8.87 -0.99 -4.63
CA LEU A 74 -10.02 -0.09 -4.54
C LEU A 74 -9.85 0.96 -3.44
N ILE A 75 -9.31 0.57 -2.27
CA ILE A 75 -9.06 1.50 -1.16
C ILE A 75 -8.03 2.56 -1.55
N ILE A 76 -6.92 2.16 -2.15
CA ILE A 76 -5.88 3.10 -2.59
C ILE A 76 -6.46 4.05 -3.63
N PHE A 77 -7.22 3.52 -4.60
CA PHE A 77 -7.89 4.33 -5.62
C PHE A 77 -8.90 5.33 -5.03
N LEU A 78 -9.70 4.91 -4.06
CA LEU A 78 -10.65 5.76 -3.35
C LEU A 78 -9.96 6.85 -2.53
N CYS A 79 -8.88 6.51 -1.81
CA CYS A 79 -8.10 7.47 -1.05
C CYS A 79 -7.48 8.53 -1.96
N MET A 80 -6.87 8.10 -3.07
CA MET A 80 -6.27 8.99 -4.07
C MET A 80 -7.31 9.94 -4.68
N THR A 81 -8.46 9.41 -5.09
CA THR A 81 -9.57 10.20 -5.64
C THR A 81 -10.13 11.17 -4.60
N GLY A 82 -10.26 10.74 -3.34
CA GLY A 82 -10.72 11.57 -2.22
C GLY A 82 -9.79 12.74 -1.94
N ILE A 83 -8.48 12.49 -1.84
CA ILE A 83 -7.45 13.52 -1.63
C ILE A 83 -7.48 14.52 -2.78
N PHE A 84 -7.49 14.03 -4.01
CA PHE A 84 -7.52 14.87 -5.20
C PHE A 84 -8.75 15.76 -5.26
N TRP A 85 -9.95 15.21 -5.04
CA TRP A 85 -11.20 15.96 -5.08
C TRP A 85 -11.27 17.04 -4.01
N ARG A 86 -10.80 16.74 -2.79
CA ARG A 86 -10.70 17.71 -1.69
C ARG A 86 -9.69 18.81 -2.00
N GLY A 87 -8.53 18.46 -2.53
CA GLY A 87 -7.51 19.43 -2.98
C GLY A 87 -8.01 20.33 -4.10
N TYR A 88 -8.75 19.78 -5.07
CA TYR A 88 -9.38 20.54 -6.13
C TYR A 88 -10.41 21.54 -5.57
N ARG A 89 -11.32 21.09 -4.69
CA ARG A 89 -12.27 21.99 -4.02
C ARG A 89 -11.59 23.07 -3.21
N PHE A 90 -10.51 22.72 -2.52
CA PHE A 90 -9.70 23.67 -1.76
C PHE A 90 -9.12 24.76 -2.68
N ALA A 91 -8.56 24.39 -3.83
CA ALA A 91 -7.93 25.35 -4.75
C ALA A 91 -8.94 26.28 -5.46
N PHE A 92 -10.13 25.79 -5.84
CA PHE A 92 -11.04 26.53 -6.73
C PHE A 92 -12.33 27.04 -6.08
N TYR A 93 -12.76 26.52 -4.92
CA TYR A 93 -14.09 26.79 -4.37
C TYR A 93 -14.08 27.39 -2.96
N ILE A 94 -12.94 27.86 -2.46
CA ILE A 94 -12.89 28.48 -1.13
C ILE A 94 -13.69 29.80 -1.13
N THR A 95 -14.89 29.70 -0.55
CA THR A 95 -15.64 30.80 0.05
C THR A 95 -15.41 30.71 1.56
N ALA A 96 -15.00 31.81 2.17
CA ALA A 96 -14.31 31.91 3.46
C ALA A 96 -15.15 31.50 4.70
N ASN A 97 -15.50 30.22 4.83
CA ASN A 97 -16.10 29.67 6.04
C ASN A 97 -15.12 28.73 6.75
N ASN A 98 -14.70 29.10 7.97
CA ASN A 98 -13.65 28.40 8.73
C ASN A 98 -14.01 26.94 9.05
N GLU A 99 -15.29 26.64 9.28
CA GLU A 99 -15.74 25.27 9.56
C GLU A 99 -15.60 24.34 8.35
N TYR A 100 -15.88 24.86 7.16
CA TYR A 100 -15.75 24.10 5.90
C TYR A 100 -14.28 23.83 5.56
N LEU A 101 -13.39 24.80 5.82
CA LEU A 101 -11.94 24.62 5.68
C LEU A 101 -11.41 23.54 6.62
N LEU A 102 -11.82 23.57 7.88
CA LEU A 102 -11.42 22.58 8.87
C LEU A 102 -11.87 21.18 8.45
N ALA A 103 -13.13 21.04 7.99
CA ALA A 103 -13.64 19.77 7.50
C ALA A 103 -12.85 19.21 6.30
N ILE A 104 -12.45 20.07 5.35
CA ILE A 104 -11.61 19.67 4.23
C ILE A 104 -10.25 19.17 4.73
N ILE A 105 -9.56 19.94 5.57
CA ILE A 105 -8.23 19.58 6.08
C ILE A 105 -8.27 18.25 6.83
N VAL A 106 -9.23 18.09 7.75
CA VAL A 106 -9.39 16.84 8.53
C VAL A 106 -9.65 15.66 7.59
N SER A 107 -10.55 15.82 6.61
CA SER A 107 -10.84 14.73 5.66
C SER A 107 -9.62 14.34 4.82
N THR A 108 -8.83 15.32 4.35
CA THR A 108 -7.61 15.07 3.58
C THR A 108 -6.55 14.37 4.41
N LEU A 109 -6.36 14.78 5.66
CA LEU A 109 -5.43 14.13 6.60
C LEU A 109 -5.84 12.68 6.85
N MET A 110 -7.14 12.41 7.04
CA MET A 110 -7.66 11.06 7.24
C MET A 110 -7.41 10.15 6.04
N TYR A 111 -7.74 10.58 4.81
CA TYR A 111 -7.46 9.77 3.62
C TYR A 111 -5.97 9.53 3.40
N SER A 112 -5.14 10.53 3.69
CA SER A 112 -3.68 10.41 3.61
C SER A 112 -3.16 9.39 4.64
N PHE A 113 -3.69 9.43 5.87
CA PHE A 113 -3.34 8.47 6.92
C PHE A 113 -3.71 7.03 6.52
N LEU A 114 -4.92 6.82 6.00
CA LEU A 114 -5.37 5.51 5.52
C LEU A 114 -4.49 4.99 4.38
N LEU A 115 -4.19 5.85 3.40
CA LEU A 115 -3.31 5.51 2.27
C LEU A 115 -1.92 5.07 2.75
N ILE A 116 -1.32 5.85 3.66
CA ILE A 116 0.00 5.57 4.23
C ILE A 116 -0.03 4.26 5.03
N MET A 117 -1.03 4.04 5.88
CA MET A 117 -1.15 2.83 6.69
C MET A 117 -1.18 1.57 5.83
N VAL A 118 -2.00 1.55 4.77
CA VAL A 118 -2.10 0.40 3.86
C VAL A 118 -0.78 0.11 3.17
N ILE A 119 -0.17 1.13 2.53
CA ILE A 119 1.04 0.92 1.72
C ILE A 119 2.24 0.60 2.61
N ILE A 120 2.42 1.27 3.75
CA ILE A 120 3.52 0.95 4.68
C ILE A 120 3.37 -0.47 5.22
N SER A 121 2.15 -0.87 5.62
CA SER A 121 1.94 -2.20 6.19
C SER A 121 2.31 -3.30 5.19
N ALA A 122 1.86 -3.17 3.95
CA ALA A 122 2.15 -4.13 2.89
C ALA A 122 3.64 -4.12 2.48
N SER A 123 4.21 -2.94 2.26
CA SER A 123 5.59 -2.80 1.78
C SER A 123 6.63 -3.31 2.78
N VAL A 124 6.43 -3.07 4.08
CA VAL A 124 7.34 -3.59 5.11
C VAL A 124 7.23 -5.11 5.24
N THR A 125 6.03 -5.67 5.12
CA THR A 125 5.84 -7.13 5.09
C THR A 125 6.53 -7.74 3.88
N ASN A 126 6.41 -7.13 2.70
CA ASN A 126 7.08 -7.57 1.47
C ASN A 126 8.60 -7.52 1.58
N GLU A 127 9.16 -6.47 2.16
CA GLU A 127 10.60 -6.35 2.39
C GLU A 127 11.13 -7.46 3.32
N LEU A 128 10.40 -7.73 4.41
CA LEU A 128 10.78 -8.80 5.33
C LEU A 128 10.59 -10.19 4.73
N ALA A 129 9.54 -10.41 3.94
CA ALA A 129 9.32 -11.63 3.18
C ALA A 129 10.46 -11.89 2.19
N SER A 130 10.89 -10.86 1.46
CA SER A 130 12.04 -10.91 0.55
C SER A 130 13.34 -11.22 1.30
N LYS A 131 13.57 -10.59 2.45
CA LYS A 131 14.72 -10.88 3.33
C LYS A 131 14.70 -12.33 3.81
N ALA A 132 13.55 -12.81 4.29
CA ALA A 132 13.39 -14.20 4.73
C ALA A 132 13.67 -15.16 3.57
N LYS A 133 13.12 -14.90 2.38
CA LYS A 133 13.38 -15.69 1.17
C LYS A 133 14.88 -15.74 0.83
N TYR A 134 15.59 -14.61 0.91
CA TYR A 134 17.03 -14.55 0.68
C TYR A 134 17.83 -15.38 1.70
N PHE A 135 17.44 -15.34 2.99
CA PHE A 135 18.05 -16.20 4.01
C PHE A 135 17.80 -17.68 3.72
N MET A 136 16.57 -18.03 3.34
CA MET A 136 16.19 -19.40 3.01
C MET A 136 16.93 -19.92 1.77
N SER A 137 17.06 -19.12 0.71
CA SER A 137 17.79 -19.52 -0.49
C SER A 137 19.29 -19.73 -0.25
N ASN A 138 19.84 -19.07 0.77
CA ASN A 138 21.26 -19.18 1.15
C ASN A 138 21.53 -20.29 2.19
N LEU A 139 20.48 -20.84 2.79
CA LEU A 139 20.57 -21.92 3.76
C LEU A 139 21.32 -23.17 3.25
N PRO A 140 21.15 -23.62 1.99
CA PRO A 140 21.86 -24.80 1.47
C PRO A 140 23.38 -24.66 1.46
N TYR A 141 23.92 -23.43 1.44
CA TYR A 141 25.35 -23.18 1.51
C TYR A 141 25.89 -23.23 2.94
N ARG A 142 25.02 -23.06 3.96
CA ARG A 142 25.39 -23.07 5.38
C ARG A 142 25.25 -24.44 6.03
N ILE A 143 24.45 -25.33 5.45
CA ILE A 143 24.20 -26.67 6.01
C ILE A 143 25.07 -27.68 5.26
N PRO A 144 25.90 -28.48 5.94
CA PRO A 144 26.70 -29.51 5.29
C PRO A 144 25.81 -30.53 4.58
N GLN A 145 26.16 -30.78 3.32
CA GLN A 145 25.74 -31.73 2.27
C GLN A 145 24.79 -32.94 2.55
N GLN A 146 23.85 -32.95 3.51
CA GLN A 146 23.27 -34.23 3.98
C GLN A 146 21.74 -34.37 4.08
N SER A 147 20.93 -33.60 3.36
CA SER A 147 19.51 -33.97 3.21
C SER A 147 18.94 -33.60 1.84
N GLN A 148 18.75 -34.60 0.97
CA GLN A 148 17.97 -34.44 -0.27
C GLN A 148 16.56 -33.92 0.03
N ARG A 149 16.01 -34.26 1.20
CA ARG A 149 14.69 -33.81 1.68
C ARG A 149 14.67 -32.30 1.96
N ILE A 150 15.67 -31.76 2.65
CA ILE A 150 15.81 -30.31 2.88
C ILE A 150 15.93 -29.58 1.55
N LYS A 151 16.79 -30.06 0.62
CA LYS A 151 16.90 -29.48 -0.72
C LYS A 151 15.57 -29.49 -1.49
N TYR A 152 14.79 -30.56 -1.37
CA TYR A 152 13.48 -30.66 -2.01
C TYR A 152 12.47 -29.67 -1.42
N ILE A 153 12.34 -29.60 -0.09
CA ILE A 153 11.42 -28.67 0.60
C ILE A 153 11.81 -27.23 0.29
N LEU A 154 13.10 -26.92 0.33
CA LEU A 154 13.62 -25.58 0.08
C LEU A 154 13.42 -25.18 -1.38
N ARG A 155 13.60 -26.12 -2.33
CA ARG A 155 13.28 -25.87 -3.73
C ARG A 155 11.78 -25.60 -3.92
N LYS A 156 10.90 -26.41 -3.32
CA LYS A 156 9.44 -26.21 -3.38
C LYS A 156 9.03 -24.84 -2.84
N ASN A 157 9.52 -24.48 -1.65
CA ASN A 157 9.08 -23.28 -0.94
C ASN A 157 9.75 -22.00 -1.46
N CYS A 158 11.00 -22.04 -1.93
CA CYS A 158 11.67 -20.86 -2.50
C CYS A 158 11.32 -20.59 -3.97
N THR A 159 10.78 -21.57 -4.72
CA THR A 159 10.31 -21.32 -6.10
C THR A 159 9.00 -20.55 -6.16
N GLN A 160 8.22 -20.54 -5.08
CA GLN A 160 6.95 -19.83 -5.04
C GLN A 160 7.23 -18.37 -4.69
N ASP A 161 7.04 -17.47 -5.67
CA ASP A 161 7.06 -16.04 -5.40
C ASP A 161 5.79 -15.66 -4.64
N TYR A 162 5.96 -15.16 -3.42
CA TYR A 162 4.87 -14.63 -2.61
C TYR A 162 5.18 -13.20 -2.20
N SER A 163 4.24 -12.31 -2.46
CA SER A 163 4.31 -10.89 -2.11
C SER A 163 2.89 -10.33 -2.10
N LEU A 164 2.65 -9.34 -1.24
CA LEU A 164 1.42 -8.56 -1.26
C LEU A 164 1.44 -7.62 -2.46
N THR A 165 0.46 -7.76 -3.33
CA THR A 165 0.33 -7.06 -4.59
C THR A 165 -0.96 -6.25 -4.64
N LEU A 166 -0.93 -5.26 -5.52
CA LEU A 166 -2.07 -4.49 -5.94
C LEU A 166 -2.72 -5.23 -7.11
N TRP A 167 -3.74 -6.02 -6.81
CA TRP A 167 -4.49 -6.83 -7.79
C TRP A 167 -3.59 -7.66 -8.74
N LYS A 168 -2.48 -8.23 -8.25
CA LYS A 168 -1.46 -8.95 -9.06
C LYS A 168 -0.78 -8.15 -10.17
N ILE A 169 -1.07 -6.85 -10.29
CA ILE A 169 -0.52 -5.96 -11.31
C ILE A 169 0.79 -5.34 -10.83
N TYR A 170 0.89 -5.02 -9.54
CA TYR A 170 2.03 -4.29 -8.98
C TYR A 170 2.37 -4.77 -7.56
N VAL A 171 3.65 -5.07 -7.28
CA VAL A 171 4.09 -5.42 -5.92
C VAL A 171 4.08 -4.18 -5.04
N ILE A 172 3.42 -4.23 -3.89
CA ILE A 172 3.32 -3.05 -3.02
C ILE A 172 4.68 -2.76 -2.39
N ASP A 173 5.25 -1.61 -2.72
CA ASP A 173 6.55 -1.15 -2.24
C ASP A 173 6.48 0.30 -1.71
N ARG A 174 7.58 0.77 -1.12
CA ARG A 174 7.64 2.14 -0.59
C ARG A 174 7.59 3.19 -1.72
N SER A 175 8.00 2.82 -2.94
CA SER A 175 7.99 3.74 -4.08
C SER A 175 6.56 4.10 -4.49
N MET A 176 5.60 3.19 -4.30
CA MET A 176 4.19 3.45 -4.58
C MET A 176 3.63 4.67 -3.83
N LEU A 177 4.09 4.96 -2.61
CA LEU A 177 3.73 6.19 -1.89
C LEU A 177 4.20 7.43 -2.64
N PHE A 178 5.48 7.48 -3.01
CA PHE A 178 6.05 8.62 -3.73
C PHE A 178 5.41 8.80 -5.11
N THR A 179 5.15 7.71 -5.83
CA THR A 179 4.44 7.73 -7.10
C THR A 179 3.02 8.28 -6.93
N SER A 180 2.33 7.89 -5.87
CA SER A 180 0.98 8.39 -5.55
C SER A 180 1.00 9.90 -5.28
N PHE A 181 1.89 10.37 -4.41
CA PHE A 181 2.05 11.81 -4.13
C PHE A 181 2.48 12.61 -5.36
N GLY A 182 3.43 12.08 -6.15
CA GLY A 182 3.89 12.71 -7.39
C GLY A 182 2.75 12.83 -8.39
N THR A 183 1.94 11.78 -8.55
CA THR A 183 0.78 11.76 -9.44
C THR A 183 -0.26 12.80 -9.02
N LEU A 184 -0.59 12.87 -7.72
CA LEU A 184 -1.49 13.89 -7.18
C LEU A 184 -0.99 15.32 -7.46
N LEU A 185 0.30 15.56 -7.25
CA LEU A 185 0.94 16.86 -7.48
C LEU A 185 0.96 17.23 -8.96
N THR A 186 1.33 16.30 -9.84
CA THR A 186 1.36 16.52 -11.29
C THR A 186 -0.03 16.85 -11.82
N TYR A 187 -1.06 16.08 -11.45
CA TYR A 187 -2.43 16.38 -11.87
C TYR A 187 -2.96 17.68 -11.26
N GLY A 188 -2.61 17.97 -10.00
CA GLY A 188 -2.93 19.24 -9.36
C GLY A 188 -2.33 20.44 -10.10
N MET A 189 -1.05 20.37 -10.46
CA MET A 189 -0.38 21.42 -11.27
C MET A 189 -1.01 21.57 -12.65
N LEU A 190 -1.31 20.45 -13.34
CA LEU A 190 -1.88 20.47 -14.67
C LEU A 190 -3.23 21.21 -14.68
N ILE A 191 -4.08 20.93 -13.71
CA ILE A 191 -5.39 21.58 -13.58
C ILE A 191 -5.26 23.04 -13.16
N GLY A 192 -4.33 23.36 -12.25
CA GLY A 192 -4.03 24.75 -11.89
C GLY A 192 -3.58 25.58 -13.10
N ALA A 193 -2.69 25.01 -13.91
CA ALA A 193 -2.19 25.65 -15.13
C ALA A 193 -3.31 25.84 -16.18
N LEU A 194 -4.14 24.81 -16.40
CA LEU A 194 -5.27 24.90 -17.31
C LEU A 194 -6.30 25.94 -16.84
N GLY A 195 -6.63 25.98 -15.54
CA GLY A 195 -7.55 26.97 -14.98
C GLY A 195 -7.14 28.40 -15.26
N ASN A 196 -5.87 28.74 -15.04
CA ASN A 196 -5.34 30.08 -15.31
C ASN A 196 -5.34 30.45 -16.81
N SER A 197 -5.09 29.47 -17.69
CA SER A 197 -5.08 29.69 -19.14
C SER A 197 -6.47 29.97 -19.71
N PHE A 198 -7.53 29.35 -19.17
CA PHE A 198 -8.91 29.64 -19.55
C PHE A 198 -9.35 31.03 -19.07
N ASP A 199 -8.91 31.45 -17.88
CA ASP A 199 -9.28 32.74 -17.30
C ASP A 199 -8.61 33.90 -18.07
N GLN A 200 -7.34 33.77 -18.45
CA GLN A 200 -6.65 34.74 -19.31
C GLN A 200 -7.28 34.88 -20.70
N LYS A 201 -7.73 33.77 -21.30
CA LYS A 201 -8.35 33.78 -22.64
C LYS A 201 -9.71 34.50 -22.63
N ASN A 202 -10.49 34.35 -21.55
CA ASN A 202 -11.75 35.08 -21.35
C ASN A 202 -11.56 36.58 -21.08
N VAL A 203 -10.51 36.97 -20.34
CA VAL A 203 -10.15 38.38 -20.14
C VAL A 203 -9.66 39.03 -21.45
N GLY A 204 -8.92 38.29 -22.28
CA GLY A 204 -8.49 38.74 -23.61
C GLY A 204 -9.66 39.00 -24.57
N MET A 205 -10.63 38.09 -24.64
CA MET A 205 -11.83 38.27 -25.47
C MET A 205 -12.71 39.44 -25.00
N LYS A 206 -12.85 39.67 -23.69
CA LYS A 206 -13.60 40.83 -23.16
C LYS A 206 -12.95 42.17 -23.52
N LYS A 207 -11.61 42.24 -23.58
CA LYS A 207 -10.90 43.46 -24.00
C LYS A 207 -11.06 43.76 -25.50
N VAL A 208 -11.15 42.73 -26.35
CA VAL A 208 -11.34 42.92 -27.79
C VAL A 208 -12.76 43.41 -28.11
N LEU A 209 -13.77 42.99 -27.33
CA LEU A 209 -15.17 43.41 -27.52
C LEU A 209 -15.52 44.79 -26.92
N GLN A 210 -14.62 45.43 -26.18
CA GLN A 210 -14.81 46.79 -25.65
C GLN A 210 -14.08 47.89 -26.45
N VAL A 211 -13.36 47.51 -27.51
CA VAL A 211 -12.57 48.44 -28.35
C VAL A 211 -13.09 48.50 -29.80
N GLY A 212 -14.23 47.86 -30.08
CA GLY A 212 -14.99 47.99 -31.34
C GLY A 212 -16.36 48.60 -31.07
#